data_AF-A0AAU0PHF4-F1
#
_entry.id   AF-A0AAU0PHF4-F1
#
_cell.length_a   1.000
_cell.length_b   1.000
_cell.length_c   1.000
_cell.angle_alpha   90.00
_cell.angle_beta   90.00
_cell.angle_gamma   90.00
#
_symmetry.space_group_name_H-M   'P 1'
#
loop_
_entity.id
_entity.type
_entity.pdbx_description
1 polymer ?
#
loop_
_entity_poly.entity_id
_entity_poly.type
_entity_poly.pdbx_seq_one_letter_code
_entity_poly.pdbx_strand_id
1 'polypeptide(L)'
;MSTNRLFLIFCSVIATLFFWHYLGEKAILKDNSNSFDKLQCVSYAPYGKDESPFFFDKGMVLKEENIRKDMELLSKYTSCVRTYSTVGQELVPKVAKELGMKVLMGIWIGKEEKQAVAEIATLKELAKQYPEVIKAIIVGNEVLLRGDQTDVQLAKYIKEVKEALPQYPVTYADVWEFWLKYPKIKELTDFVTIHILPYWEDEPKNIHDSIEHVKNVRLEVEKELGTSNILIGETGWPSEGRMREDAAPSKINQAIYIRDFVKLANEHNWQYNIIEAIDQPWKRKSEGAVGGFWGIFDKDRADKNVFSGDVSNFPNYLYLAFGSLVLILGFFLRFKNEQTSTIRLITFSVVNTIFAILFMLQVEQYVVISRNNLEAIWAVLLLGTQLYVYYELLKHIVSKNQYEIISKVAFYFSMIFVFIMTVNIAYNGRYENFEIYGLIILAISFLWSYFGKFDRLKFGNFERLFAIILFINTLVMVYNETTLNIFSNILAVINLVFVIILCVGSLKNSSLNELKKPIIYIVAICIAILLFKHGFIMNRDMDISCKLNGGGFLCSIVGNVWYLLYFNYIGIAAIIASVLALLVDKKPFIITALVLSILASMLTNTFLGAIAFIIVLYTITKDKNKKLLN
;
A
#
# COMPACT_ATOMS: atom_id res chain seq x y z
N MET A 1 34.78 28.45 14.37
CA MET A 1 34.57 26.99 14.42
C MET A 1 35.93 26.33 14.31
N SER A 2 36.23 25.24 15.02
CA SER A 2 37.58 24.62 14.95
C SER A 2 37.84 23.99 13.57
N THR A 3 39.11 23.89 13.17
CA THR A 3 39.53 23.28 11.90
C THR A 3 38.97 21.87 11.73
N ASN A 4 38.96 21.06 12.80
CA ASN A 4 38.40 19.71 12.78
C ASN A 4 36.89 19.70 12.49
N ARG A 5 36.13 20.68 13.01
CA ARG A 5 34.69 20.78 12.73
C ARG A 5 34.45 21.17 11.27
N LEU A 6 35.23 22.10 10.72
CA LEU A 6 35.13 22.50 9.31
C LEU A 6 35.43 21.33 8.38
N PHE A 7 36.50 20.57 8.68
CA PHE A 7 36.85 19.37 7.93
C PHE A 7 35.73 18.32 7.97
N LEU A 8 35.16 18.06 9.15
CA LEU A 8 34.07 17.09 9.29
C LEU A 8 32.78 17.52 8.59
N ILE A 9 32.43 18.82 8.63
CA ILE A 9 31.34 19.35 7.80
C ILE A 9 31.60 19.08 6.33
N PHE A 10 32.81 19.37 5.84
CA PHE A 10 33.16 19.15 4.44
C PHE A 10 33.02 17.67 4.05
N CYS A 11 33.49 16.74 4.88
CA CYS A 11 33.31 15.30 4.67
C CYS A 11 31.83 14.90 4.64
N SER A 12 31.01 15.40 5.59
CA SER A 12 29.57 15.16 5.62
C SER A 12 28.87 15.68 4.37
N VAL A 13 29.20 16.90 3.92
CA VAL A 13 28.65 17.50 2.71
C VAL A 13 28.97 16.64 1.49
N ILE A 14 30.23 16.23 1.32
CA ILE A 14 30.64 15.36 0.20
C ILE A 14 29.89 14.03 0.24
N ALA A 15 29.84 13.38 1.41
CA ALA A 15 29.17 12.08 1.54
C ALA A 15 27.67 12.18 1.22
N THR A 16 26.99 13.22 1.70
CA THR A 16 25.57 13.47 1.40
C THR A 16 25.33 13.77 -0.07
N LEU A 17 26.14 14.65 -0.68
CA LEU A 17 26.03 14.95 -2.11
C LEU A 17 26.29 13.72 -2.97
N PHE A 18 27.32 12.93 -2.64
CA PHE A 18 27.61 11.68 -3.32
C PHE A 18 26.46 10.68 -3.20
N PHE A 19 25.91 10.48 -2.00
CA PHE A 19 24.79 9.58 -1.77
C PHE A 19 23.58 9.93 -2.64
N TRP A 20 23.15 11.20 -2.60
CA TRP A 20 21.98 11.64 -3.35
C TRP A 20 22.23 11.69 -4.86
N HIS A 21 23.42 12.09 -5.31
CA HIS A 21 23.80 12.01 -6.72
C HIS A 21 23.85 10.57 -7.21
N TYR A 22 24.33 9.62 -6.40
CA TYR A 22 24.34 8.21 -6.78
C TYR A 22 22.92 7.67 -6.95
N LEU A 23 22.03 7.89 -5.97
CA LEU A 23 20.64 7.42 -6.05
C LEU A 23 19.79 8.16 -7.09
N GLY A 24 20.05 9.45 -7.30
CA GLY A 24 19.24 10.28 -8.19
C GLY A 24 19.70 10.32 -9.64
N GLU A 25 21.01 10.19 -9.89
CA GLU A 25 21.61 10.42 -11.21
C GLU A 25 22.36 9.19 -11.77
N LYS A 26 23.05 8.41 -10.92
CA LYS A 26 23.81 7.23 -11.38
C LYS A 26 22.98 5.96 -11.44
N ALA A 27 22.06 5.77 -10.49
CA ALA A 27 21.10 4.68 -10.49
C ALA A 27 19.89 4.99 -11.41
N ILE A 28 20.14 5.54 -12.60
CA ILE A 28 19.13 5.84 -13.61
C ILE A 28 19.05 4.66 -14.59
N LEU A 29 17.82 4.25 -14.92
CA LEU A 29 17.59 3.47 -16.13
C LEU A 29 17.79 4.41 -17.32
N LYS A 30 18.93 4.26 -18.00
CA LYS A 30 19.21 5.02 -19.21
C LYS A 30 18.28 4.58 -20.32
N ASP A 31 17.84 5.55 -21.11
CA ASP A 31 17.10 5.23 -22.31
C ASP A 31 17.96 4.34 -23.22
N ASN A 32 17.49 3.13 -23.49
CA ASN A 32 18.08 2.22 -24.45
C ASN A 32 17.41 2.33 -25.82
N SER A 33 16.51 3.32 -26.00
CA SER A 33 15.80 3.69 -27.21
C SER A 33 15.54 2.50 -28.12
N ASN A 34 14.83 1.50 -27.60
CA ASN A 34 14.08 0.62 -28.48
C ASN A 34 13.03 1.54 -29.14
N SER A 35 13.23 1.92 -30.40
CA SER A 35 12.32 2.81 -31.11
C SER A 35 10.98 2.10 -31.30
N PHE A 36 9.98 2.46 -30.50
CA PHE A 36 8.60 2.01 -30.68
C PHE A 36 7.74 3.23 -31.04
N ASP A 37 6.94 3.12 -32.10
CA ASP A 37 6.17 4.28 -32.60
C ASP A 37 5.07 4.72 -31.61
N LYS A 38 4.20 3.79 -31.19
CA LYS A 38 3.11 4.02 -30.22
C LYS A 38 2.71 2.73 -29.50
N LEU A 39 2.15 2.86 -28.30
CA LEU A 39 1.47 1.76 -27.58
C LEU A 39 0.18 1.36 -28.30
N GLN A 40 -0.15 0.07 -28.30
CA GLN A 40 -1.35 -0.44 -28.97
C GLN A 40 -2.64 0.11 -28.39
N CYS A 41 -2.87 -0.03 -27.08
CA CYS A 41 -3.96 0.56 -26.30
C CYS A 41 -3.50 0.80 -24.85
N VAL A 42 -4.14 1.72 -24.14
CA VAL A 42 -3.96 1.92 -22.68
C VAL A 42 -5.30 2.01 -21.95
N SER A 43 -5.37 1.47 -20.74
CA SER A 43 -6.54 1.64 -19.86
C SER A 43 -6.68 3.12 -19.47
N TYR A 44 -7.87 3.69 -19.70
CA TYR A 44 -8.18 5.07 -19.41
C TYR A 44 -9.39 5.17 -18.49
N ALA A 45 -9.17 5.75 -17.31
CA ALA A 45 -10.20 6.13 -16.36
C ALA A 45 -10.23 7.67 -16.29
N PRO A 46 -11.32 8.32 -16.73
CA PRO A 46 -11.39 9.78 -16.89
C PRO A 46 -11.58 10.57 -15.58
N TYR A 47 -10.91 10.16 -14.49
CA TYR A 47 -11.01 10.80 -13.18
C TYR A 47 -9.79 11.70 -12.89
N GLY A 48 -10.06 12.86 -12.32
CA GLY A 48 -9.06 13.72 -11.68
C GLY A 48 -8.47 13.10 -10.40
N LYS A 49 -7.40 13.71 -9.87
CA LYS A 49 -6.71 13.22 -8.66
C LYS A 49 -7.58 13.18 -7.40
N ASP A 50 -8.62 14.00 -7.36
CA ASP A 50 -9.58 14.12 -6.25
C ASP A 50 -10.97 13.55 -6.63
N GLU A 51 -11.09 12.91 -7.79
CA GLU A 51 -12.34 12.32 -8.30
C GLU A 51 -12.31 10.80 -8.18
N SER A 52 -13.49 10.17 -8.22
CA SER A 52 -13.65 8.73 -8.07
C SER A 52 -14.98 8.27 -8.68
N PRO A 53 -15.07 7.06 -9.24
CA PRO A 53 -16.35 6.48 -9.66
C PRO A 53 -17.40 6.44 -8.54
N PHE A 54 -16.96 6.37 -7.27
CA PHE A 54 -17.87 6.33 -6.12
C PHE A 54 -18.58 7.66 -5.83
N PHE A 55 -18.31 8.71 -6.60
CA PHE A 55 -18.93 10.03 -6.43
C PHE A 55 -20.06 10.30 -7.42
N PHE A 56 -20.32 9.40 -8.38
CA PHE A 56 -21.48 9.54 -9.30
C PHE A 56 -22.81 9.56 -8.54
N ASP A 57 -22.99 8.71 -7.53
CA ASP A 57 -24.19 8.71 -6.66
C ASP A 57 -24.35 10.00 -5.84
N LYS A 58 -23.30 10.82 -5.78
CA LYS A 58 -23.28 12.13 -5.12
C LYS A 58 -23.42 13.29 -6.11
N GLY A 59 -23.71 13.01 -7.38
CA GLY A 59 -23.91 14.01 -8.43
C GLY A 59 -22.64 14.49 -9.13
N MET A 60 -21.52 13.75 -9.02
CA MET A 60 -20.32 14.05 -9.83
C MET A 60 -20.64 13.88 -11.32
N VAL A 61 -20.18 14.81 -12.15
CA VAL A 61 -20.24 14.73 -13.61
C VAL A 61 -18.86 14.98 -14.16
N LEU A 62 -18.40 14.14 -15.08
CA LEU A 62 -17.10 14.32 -15.71
C LEU A 62 -17.13 15.53 -16.66
N LYS A 63 -16.08 16.33 -16.60
CA LYS A 63 -15.94 17.51 -17.46
C LYS A 63 -15.35 17.09 -18.81
N GLU A 64 -16.04 17.43 -19.90
CA GLU A 64 -15.55 17.18 -21.27
C GLU A 64 -14.15 17.75 -21.50
N GLU A 65 -13.87 18.93 -20.95
CA GLU A 65 -12.56 19.58 -21.05
C GLU A 65 -11.42 18.70 -20.46
N ASN A 66 -11.66 18.03 -19.34
CA ASN A 66 -10.67 17.16 -18.71
C ASN A 66 -10.43 15.92 -19.57
N ILE A 67 -11.52 15.30 -20.05
CA ILE A 67 -11.45 14.13 -20.94
C ILE A 67 -10.69 14.48 -22.21
N ARG A 68 -11.00 15.63 -22.82
CA ARG A 68 -10.33 16.13 -24.02
C ARG A 68 -8.84 16.34 -23.80
N LYS A 69 -8.44 17.02 -22.72
CA LYS A 69 -7.03 17.24 -22.36
C LYS A 69 -6.28 15.91 -22.17
N ASP A 70 -6.87 14.99 -21.43
CA ASP A 70 -6.27 13.67 -21.20
C ASP A 70 -6.14 12.90 -22.53
N MET A 71 -7.18 12.85 -23.36
CA MET A 71 -7.13 12.13 -24.64
C MET A 71 -6.21 12.79 -25.67
N GLU A 72 -6.11 14.12 -25.71
CA GLU A 72 -5.12 14.84 -26.55
C GLU A 72 -3.69 14.48 -26.14
N LEU A 73 -3.41 14.39 -24.83
CA LEU A 73 -2.14 13.88 -24.33
C LEU A 73 -1.90 12.43 -24.78
N LEU A 74 -2.86 11.55 -24.54
CA LEU A 74 -2.74 10.12 -24.85
C LEU A 74 -2.60 9.84 -26.35
N SER A 75 -3.22 10.65 -27.22
CA SER A 75 -3.15 10.51 -28.68
C SER A 75 -1.72 10.57 -29.23
N LYS A 76 -0.79 11.16 -28.47
CA LYS A 76 0.64 11.22 -28.80
C LYS A 76 1.34 9.87 -28.59
N TYR A 77 0.87 9.07 -27.64
CA TYR A 77 1.51 7.82 -27.19
C TYR A 77 0.76 6.56 -27.64
N THR A 78 -0.54 6.67 -27.95
CA THR A 78 -1.36 5.55 -28.42
C THR A 78 -2.45 6.03 -29.38
N SER A 79 -2.96 5.13 -30.20
CA SER A 79 -4.15 5.36 -31.04
C SER A 79 -5.42 4.75 -30.45
N CYS A 80 -5.36 4.21 -29.23
CA CYS A 80 -6.48 3.47 -28.64
C CYS A 80 -6.50 3.60 -27.11
N VAL A 81 -7.70 3.74 -26.55
CA VAL A 81 -7.92 3.64 -25.10
C VAL A 81 -8.88 2.50 -24.78
N ARG A 82 -8.77 1.93 -23.58
CA ARG A 82 -9.76 1.00 -23.02
C ARG A 82 -10.51 1.69 -21.89
N THR A 83 -11.84 1.64 -21.92
CA THR A 83 -12.70 2.08 -20.80
C THR A 83 -13.24 0.86 -20.04
N TYR A 84 -13.68 1.08 -18.80
CA TYR A 84 -14.21 0.03 -17.91
C TYR A 84 -15.74 0.04 -17.79
N SER A 85 -16.35 1.18 -18.12
CA SER A 85 -17.77 1.45 -18.01
C SER A 85 -18.16 2.38 -19.15
N THR A 86 -19.41 2.29 -19.56
CA THR A 86 -20.04 3.22 -20.50
C THR A 86 -20.83 4.30 -19.78
N VAL A 87 -21.44 3.96 -18.64
CA VAL A 87 -22.20 4.90 -17.82
C VAL A 87 -21.27 5.89 -17.12
N GLY A 88 -21.53 7.18 -17.32
CA GLY A 88 -20.70 8.27 -16.83
C GLY A 88 -19.41 8.49 -17.63
N GLN A 89 -19.16 7.72 -18.70
CA GLN A 89 -18.00 7.87 -19.60
C GLN A 89 -18.40 8.10 -21.07
N GLU A 90 -19.64 8.55 -21.31
CA GLU A 90 -20.27 8.71 -22.63
C GLU A 90 -19.53 9.70 -23.54
N LEU A 91 -18.74 10.60 -22.95
CA LEU A 91 -17.94 11.60 -23.67
C LEU A 91 -16.67 11.01 -24.30
N VAL A 92 -16.18 9.85 -23.83
CA VAL A 92 -14.92 9.26 -24.33
C VAL A 92 -15.01 8.91 -25.82
N PRO A 93 -16.05 8.21 -26.32
CA PRO A 93 -16.16 7.91 -27.75
C PRO A 93 -16.30 9.16 -28.62
N LYS A 94 -16.98 10.20 -28.14
CA LYS A 94 -17.11 11.49 -28.83
C LYS A 94 -15.72 12.11 -29.08
N VAL A 95 -14.92 12.23 -28.02
CA VAL A 95 -13.57 12.83 -28.12
C VAL A 95 -12.62 11.92 -28.91
N ALA A 96 -12.75 10.59 -28.77
CA ALA A 96 -11.96 9.64 -29.54
C ALA A 96 -12.16 9.82 -31.06
N LYS A 97 -13.41 10.02 -31.51
CA LYS A 97 -13.73 10.30 -32.92
C LYS A 97 -12.99 11.53 -33.43
N GLU A 98 -13.04 12.62 -32.67
CA GLU A 98 -12.43 13.90 -33.05
C GLU A 98 -10.89 13.81 -33.14
N LEU A 99 -10.27 12.95 -32.34
CA LEU A 99 -8.83 12.71 -32.33
C LEU A 99 -8.38 11.55 -33.24
N GLY A 100 -9.31 10.89 -33.94
CA GLY A 100 -9.01 9.71 -34.76
C GLY A 100 -8.54 8.48 -33.95
N MET A 101 -8.86 8.42 -32.66
CA MET A 101 -8.55 7.30 -31.78
C MET A 101 -9.65 6.25 -31.80
N LYS A 102 -9.30 5.02 -31.39
CA LYS A 102 -10.26 3.93 -31.18
C LYS A 102 -10.50 3.67 -29.69
N VAL A 103 -11.59 2.98 -29.37
CA VAL A 103 -11.92 2.60 -27.99
C VAL A 103 -12.22 1.11 -27.88
N LEU A 104 -11.55 0.43 -26.95
CA LEU A 104 -12.01 -0.85 -26.40
C LEU A 104 -13.08 -0.54 -25.35
N MET A 105 -14.35 -0.69 -25.74
CA MET A 105 -15.50 -0.26 -24.93
C MET A 105 -15.82 -1.30 -23.87
N GLY A 106 -15.49 -1.03 -22.60
CA GLY A 106 -15.89 -1.86 -21.49
C GLY A 106 -17.28 -1.52 -20.96
N ILE A 107 -18.06 -2.53 -20.61
CA ILE A 107 -19.27 -2.39 -19.80
C ILE A 107 -19.05 -2.99 -18.42
N TRP A 108 -19.41 -2.25 -17.38
CA TRP A 108 -19.22 -2.71 -16.01
C TRP A 108 -20.35 -3.65 -15.57
N ILE A 109 -20.03 -4.93 -15.40
CA ILE A 109 -20.98 -5.93 -14.88
C ILE A 109 -20.71 -6.12 -13.38
N GLY A 110 -21.51 -5.45 -12.56
CA GLY A 110 -21.53 -5.61 -11.11
C GLY A 110 -22.57 -6.63 -10.62
N LYS A 111 -22.85 -6.62 -9.32
CA LYS A 111 -23.84 -7.51 -8.68
C LYS A 111 -25.28 -7.17 -9.05
N GLU A 112 -25.57 -5.88 -9.24
CA GLU A 112 -26.92 -5.41 -9.51
C GLU A 112 -27.23 -5.49 -11.00
N GLU A 113 -28.24 -6.28 -11.37
CA GLU A 113 -28.69 -6.42 -12.76
C GLU A 113 -29.06 -5.06 -13.39
N LYS A 114 -29.64 -4.14 -12.61
CA LYS A 114 -29.97 -2.79 -13.06
C LYS A 114 -28.76 -2.03 -13.60
N GLN A 115 -27.57 -2.24 -13.01
CA GLN A 115 -26.34 -1.62 -13.47
C GLN A 115 -25.94 -2.18 -14.85
N ALA A 116 -25.95 -3.50 -15.01
CA ALA A 116 -25.64 -4.15 -16.28
C ALA A 116 -26.60 -3.71 -17.40
N VAL A 117 -27.90 -3.59 -17.11
CA VAL A 117 -28.90 -3.10 -18.07
C VAL A 117 -28.61 -1.67 -18.52
N ALA A 118 -28.26 -0.77 -17.58
CA ALA A 118 -27.93 0.61 -17.90
C ALA A 118 -26.66 0.72 -18.77
N GLU A 119 -25.65 -0.09 -18.48
CA GLU A 119 -24.41 -0.17 -19.24
C GLU A 119 -24.65 -0.66 -20.68
N ILE A 120 -25.43 -1.73 -20.84
CA ILE A 120 -25.75 -2.27 -22.17
C ILE A 120 -26.60 -1.29 -22.98
N ALA A 121 -27.55 -0.58 -22.36
CA ALA A 121 -28.35 0.44 -23.03
C ALA A 121 -27.48 1.61 -23.53
N THR A 122 -26.62 2.13 -22.65
CA THR A 122 -25.69 3.23 -22.97
C THR A 122 -24.72 2.83 -24.08
N LEU A 123 -24.18 1.61 -24.03
CA LEU A 123 -23.33 1.05 -25.10
C LEU A 123 -24.04 1.06 -26.47
N LYS A 124 -25.29 0.60 -26.54
CA LYS A 124 -26.07 0.57 -27.81
C LYS A 124 -26.25 1.99 -28.39
N GLU A 125 -26.50 2.98 -27.53
CA GLU A 125 -26.61 4.38 -27.95
C GLU A 125 -25.28 4.93 -28.48
N LEU A 126 -24.18 4.71 -27.76
CA LEU A 126 -22.85 5.14 -28.15
C LEU A 126 -22.39 4.48 -29.46
N ALA A 127 -22.67 3.19 -29.63
CA ALA A 127 -22.38 2.46 -30.86
C ALA A 127 -23.15 3.00 -32.08
N LYS A 128 -24.38 3.50 -31.88
CA LYS A 128 -25.15 4.17 -32.94
C LYS A 128 -24.57 5.55 -33.28
N GLN A 129 -24.11 6.30 -32.28
CA GLN A 129 -23.61 7.67 -32.47
C GLN A 129 -22.18 7.72 -33.03
N TYR A 130 -21.32 6.77 -32.61
CA TYR A 130 -19.89 6.75 -32.92
C TYR A 130 -19.43 5.37 -33.45
N PRO A 131 -20.09 4.82 -34.49
CA PRO A 131 -19.89 3.44 -34.91
C PRO A 131 -18.47 3.13 -35.38
N GLU A 132 -17.73 4.13 -35.86
CA GLU A 132 -16.37 4.01 -36.36
C GLU A 132 -15.31 3.98 -35.24
N VAL A 133 -15.66 4.38 -34.01
CA VAL A 133 -14.69 4.52 -32.90
C VAL A 133 -14.45 3.19 -32.19
N ILE A 134 -15.47 2.34 -32.11
CA ILE A 134 -15.42 1.10 -31.32
C ILE A 134 -14.50 0.08 -32.01
N LYS A 135 -13.42 -0.32 -31.31
CA LYS A 135 -12.49 -1.36 -31.76
C LYS A 135 -13.02 -2.76 -31.41
N ALA A 136 -13.50 -2.92 -30.18
CA ALA A 136 -14.13 -4.12 -29.65
C ALA A 136 -14.91 -3.77 -28.38
N ILE A 137 -15.78 -4.67 -27.93
CA ILE A 137 -16.59 -4.54 -26.72
C ILE A 137 -16.14 -5.58 -25.69
N ILE A 138 -15.93 -5.14 -24.45
CA ILE A 138 -15.52 -5.98 -23.32
C ILE A 138 -16.68 -6.06 -22.32
N VAL A 139 -17.34 -7.23 -22.24
CA VAL A 139 -18.53 -7.48 -21.42
C VAL A 139 -18.10 -7.88 -20.01
N GLY A 140 -17.86 -6.88 -19.16
CA GLY A 140 -17.42 -7.10 -17.80
C GLY A 140 -15.89 -7.19 -17.67
N ASN A 141 -15.43 -6.77 -16.50
CA ASN A 141 -14.05 -6.88 -16.05
C ASN A 141 -14.06 -7.78 -14.82
N GLU A 142 -13.30 -8.86 -14.77
CA GLU A 142 -13.08 -9.70 -13.57
C GLU A 142 -14.37 -10.09 -12.82
N VAL A 143 -15.45 -10.31 -13.55
CA VAL A 143 -16.79 -10.58 -12.99
C VAL A 143 -16.79 -11.88 -12.19
N LEU A 144 -16.15 -12.92 -12.75
CA LEU A 144 -16.02 -14.22 -12.12
C LEU A 144 -15.01 -14.19 -10.97
N LEU A 145 -13.89 -13.49 -11.13
CA LEU A 145 -12.92 -13.27 -10.04
C LEU A 145 -13.54 -12.56 -8.84
N ARG A 146 -14.29 -11.47 -9.06
CA ARG A 146 -14.96 -10.74 -7.97
C ARG A 146 -16.17 -11.49 -7.38
N GLY A 147 -16.66 -12.50 -8.11
CA GLY A 147 -17.87 -13.23 -7.78
C GLY A 147 -19.11 -12.32 -7.85
N ASP A 148 -19.12 -11.37 -8.77
CA ASP A 148 -20.24 -10.42 -8.93
C ASP A 148 -21.45 -11.09 -9.61
N GLN A 149 -21.19 -12.03 -10.53
CA GLN A 149 -22.22 -12.81 -11.23
C GLN A 149 -21.75 -14.26 -11.44
N THR A 150 -22.69 -15.15 -11.75
CA THR A 150 -22.36 -16.51 -12.23
C THR A 150 -21.90 -16.48 -13.68
N ASP A 151 -21.18 -17.53 -14.10
CA ASP A 151 -20.82 -17.78 -15.50
C ASP A 151 -22.05 -17.85 -16.42
N VAL A 152 -23.15 -18.43 -15.92
CA VAL A 152 -24.44 -18.50 -16.65
C VAL A 152 -25.04 -17.11 -16.87
N GLN A 153 -25.03 -16.23 -15.87
CA GLN A 153 -25.58 -14.88 -16.02
C GLN A 153 -24.67 -14.01 -16.89
N LEU A 154 -23.35 -14.10 -16.71
CA LEU A 154 -22.38 -13.45 -17.58
C LEU A 154 -22.56 -13.87 -19.04
N ALA A 155 -22.75 -15.16 -19.30
CA ALA A 155 -23.02 -15.70 -20.64
C ALA A 155 -24.26 -15.07 -21.30
N LYS A 156 -25.30 -14.72 -20.52
CA LYS A 156 -26.48 -14.02 -21.06
C LYS A 156 -26.13 -12.61 -21.50
N TYR A 157 -25.40 -11.84 -20.69
CA TYR A 157 -24.99 -10.50 -21.08
C TYR A 157 -24.09 -10.50 -22.32
N ILE A 158 -23.16 -11.47 -22.43
CA ILE A 158 -22.31 -11.61 -23.62
C ILE A 158 -23.18 -11.84 -24.86
N LYS A 159 -24.13 -12.77 -24.79
CA LYS A 159 -25.05 -13.07 -25.90
C LYS A 159 -25.91 -11.87 -26.27
N GLU A 160 -26.49 -11.18 -25.29
CA GLU A 160 -27.32 -10.00 -25.53
C GLU A 160 -26.55 -8.90 -26.28
N VAL A 161 -25.31 -8.63 -25.85
CA VAL A 161 -24.45 -7.64 -26.51
C VAL A 161 -24.12 -8.06 -27.94
N LYS A 162 -23.76 -9.32 -28.17
CA LYS A 162 -23.48 -9.84 -29.52
C LYS A 162 -24.69 -9.78 -30.46
N GLU A 163 -25.87 -10.12 -29.96
CA GLU A 163 -27.11 -10.05 -30.74
C GLU A 163 -27.48 -8.61 -31.10
N ALA A 164 -27.28 -7.67 -30.17
CA ALA A 164 -27.62 -6.28 -30.39
C ALA A 164 -26.60 -5.53 -31.27
N LEU A 165 -25.34 -5.93 -31.26
CA LEU A 165 -24.22 -5.24 -31.90
C LEU A 165 -23.32 -6.20 -32.70
N PRO A 166 -23.87 -6.97 -33.67
CA PRO A 166 -23.16 -8.05 -34.35
C PRO A 166 -21.96 -7.60 -35.20
N GLN A 167 -21.85 -6.31 -35.49
CA GLN A 167 -20.76 -5.74 -36.27
C GLN A 167 -19.45 -5.54 -35.48
N TYR A 168 -19.48 -5.62 -34.13
CA TYR A 168 -18.29 -5.42 -33.30
C TYR A 168 -17.83 -6.74 -32.68
N PRO A 169 -16.51 -7.00 -32.62
CA PRO A 169 -15.98 -8.11 -31.83
C PRO A 169 -16.28 -7.92 -30.33
N VAL A 170 -16.75 -8.98 -29.68
CA VAL A 170 -17.12 -9.01 -28.26
C VAL A 170 -16.26 -10.01 -27.50
N THR A 171 -15.76 -9.60 -26.34
CA THR A 171 -14.96 -10.42 -25.43
C THR A 171 -15.43 -10.23 -23.98
N TYR A 172 -14.82 -11.00 -23.08
CA TYR A 172 -14.88 -10.87 -21.63
C TYR A 172 -13.43 -10.64 -21.14
N ALA A 173 -13.22 -9.88 -20.06
CA ALA A 173 -11.88 -9.70 -19.50
C ALA A 173 -11.79 -10.21 -18.07
N ASP A 174 -10.80 -11.06 -17.78
CA ASP A 174 -10.53 -11.61 -16.45
C ASP A 174 -9.06 -11.99 -16.31
N VAL A 175 -8.62 -12.31 -15.09
CA VAL A 175 -7.32 -12.94 -14.85
C VAL A 175 -7.26 -14.31 -15.53
N TRP A 176 -6.06 -14.69 -15.97
CA TRP A 176 -5.85 -15.85 -16.82
C TRP A 176 -6.34 -17.17 -16.19
N GLU A 177 -6.25 -17.31 -14.88
CA GLU A 177 -6.71 -18.49 -14.14
C GLU A 177 -8.23 -18.70 -14.27
N PHE A 178 -9.00 -17.61 -14.32
CA PHE A 178 -10.45 -17.68 -14.44
C PHE A 178 -10.89 -18.05 -15.85
N TRP A 179 -10.09 -17.72 -16.87
CA TRP A 179 -10.28 -18.26 -18.21
C TRP A 179 -10.06 -19.77 -18.28
N LEU A 180 -9.03 -20.28 -17.59
CA LEU A 180 -8.77 -21.73 -17.51
C LEU A 180 -9.80 -22.47 -16.65
N LYS A 181 -10.35 -21.80 -15.63
CA LYS A 181 -11.40 -22.35 -14.75
C LYS A 181 -12.77 -22.41 -15.44
N TYR A 182 -13.08 -21.44 -16.31
CA TYR A 182 -14.35 -21.32 -17.04
C TYR A 182 -14.14 -21.30 -18.56
N PRO A 183 -13.52 -22.32 -19.17
CA PRO A 183 -13.08 -22.27 -20.57
C PRO A 183 -14.23 -22.18 -21.57
N LYS A 184 -15.44 -22.62 -21.17
CA LYS A 184 -16.67 -22.53 -22.00
C LYS A 184 -17.07 -21.10 -22.35
N ILE A 185 -16.66 -20.10 -21.56
CA ILE A 185 -16.92 -18.68 -21.89
C ILE A 185 -16.28 -18.31 -23.24
N LYS A 186 -15.16 -18.96 -23.62
CA LYS A 186 -14.51 -18.77 -24.91
C LYS A 186 -15.46 -18.96 -26.08
N GLU A 187 -16.35 -19.95 -26.00
CA GLU A 187 -17.30 -20.29 -27.08
C GLU A 187 -18.33 -19.18 -27.33
N LEU A 188 -18.48 -18.25 -26.39
CA LEU A 188 -19.42 -17.12 -26.47
C LEU A 188 -18.75 -15.84 -26.99
N THR A 189 -17.43 -15.73 -26.85
CA THR A 189 -16.63 -14.54 -27.20
C THR A 189 -15.94 -14.69 -28.56
N ASP A 190 -15.66 -13.58 -29.24
CA ASP A 190 -14.96 -13.58 -30.53
C ASP A 190 -13.44 -13.70 -30.38
N PHE A 191 -12.93 -13.30 -29.20
CA PHE A 191 -11.53 -13.44 -28.79
C PHE A 191 -11.45 -13.47 -27.26
N VAL A 192 -10.31 -13.91 -26.73
CA VAL A 192 -10.07 -14.03 -25.29
C VAL A 192 -9.34 -12.78 -24.79
N THR A 193 -9.70 -12.24 -23.63
CA THR A 193 -8.96 -11.13 -23.00
C THR A 193 -8.49 -11.52 -21.61
N ILE A 194 -7.18 -11.70 -21.44
CA ILE A 194 -6.57 -12.11 -20.17
C ILE A 194 -5.86 -10.96 -19.47
N HIS A 195 -5.91 -10.92 -18.14
CA HIS A 195 -5.08 -10.05 -17.33
C HIS A 195 -3.88 -10.84 -16.80
N ILE A 196 -2.69 -10.27 -16.92
CA ILE A 196 -1.45 -10.80 -16.37
C ILE A 196 -0.72 -9.66 -15.67
N LEU A 197 -0.80 -9.66 -14.34
CA LEU A 197 -0.23 -8.62 -13.47
C LEU A 197 0.68 -9.30 -12.46
N PRO A 198 1.96 -9.53 -12.79
CA PRO A 198 2.85 -10.36 -11.96
C PRO A 198 3.02 -9.86 -10.53
N TYR A 199 2.82 -8.57 -10.27
CA TYR A 199 2.78 -8.02 -8.91
C TYR A 199 1.55 -8.49 -8.11
N TRP A 200 0.40 -8.68 -8.77
CA TRP A 200 -0.88 -8.97 -8.13
C TRP A 200 -1.20 -10.45 -7.96
N GLU A 201 -0.52 -11.32 -8.69
CA GLU A 201 -0.73 -12.76 -8.60
C GLU A 201 -0.53 -13.31 -7.18
N ASP A 202 -1.11 -14.49 -6.93
CA ASP A 202 -1.00 -15.18 -5.64
C ASP A 202 0.46 -15.47 -5.30
N GLU A 203 1.27 -15.81 -6.31
CA GLU A 203 2.73 -15.86 -6.25
C GLU A 203 3.34 -14.67 -7.02
N PRO A 204 3.58 -13.53 -6.37
CA PRO A 204 4.10 -12.35 -7.05
C PRO A 204 5.48 -12.63 -7.65
N LYS A 205 5.77 -12.06 -8.82
CA LYS A 205 7.09 -12.17 -9.47
C LYS A 205 7.86 -10.87 -9.36
N ASN A 206 9.15 -10.96 -9.02
CA ASN A 206 10.05 -9.81 -9.09
C ASN A 206 10.26 -9.31 -10.52
N ILE A 207 10.86 -8.13 -10.67
CA ILE A 207 11.03 -7.49 -11.97
C ILE A 207 11.85 -8.33 -12.97
N HIS A 208 12.83 -9.10 -12.50
CA HIS A 208 13.72 -9.89 -13.36
C HIS A 208 13.02 -11.12 -13.95
N ASP A 209 12.07 -11.71 -13.23
CA ASP A 209 11.33 -12.89 -13.67
C ASP A 209 9.99 -12.55 -14.34
N SER A 210 9.51 -11.32 -14.15
CA SER A 210 8.16 -10.88 -14.52
C SER A 210 7.83 -11.01 -16.02
N ILE A 211 8.78 -10.74 -16.92
CA ILE A 211 8.55 -10.76 -18.38
C ILE A 211 8.50 -12.20 -18.91
N GLU A 212 9.41 -13.06 -18.46
CA GLU A 212 9.40 -14.48 -18.82
C GLU A 212 8.14 -15.17 -18.26
N HIS A 213 7.70 -14.77 -17.07
CA HIS A 213 6.42 -15.22 -16.52
C HIS A 213 5.23 -14.83 -17.40
N VAL A 214 5.12 -13.56 -17.82
CA VAL A 214 4.05 -13.12 -18.74
C VAL A 214 4.05 -13.93 -20.03
N LYS A 215 5.23 -14.19 -20.58
CA LYS A 215 5.38 -15.01 -21.78
C LYS A 215 4.84 -16.42 -21.57
N ASN A 216 5.25 -17.08 -20.49
CA ASN A 216 4.86 -18.45 -20.18
C ASN A 216 3.35 -18.58 -19.95
N VAL A 217 2.76 -17.68 -19.14
CA VAL A 217 1.31 -17.63 -18.91
C VAL A 217 0.55 -17.42 -20.23
N ARG A 218 0.99 -16.47 -21.07
CA ARG A 218 0.33 -16.21 -22.35
C ARG A 218 0.36 -17.41 -23.29
N LEU A 219 1.47 -18.15 -23.33
CA LEU A 219 1.60 -19.38 -24.13
C LEU A 219 0.79 -20.55 -23.54
N GLU A 220 0.71 -20.66 -22.22
CA GLU A 220 -0.13 -21.65 -21.54
C GLU A 220 -1.60 -21.45 -21.87
N VAL A 221 -2.12 -20.22 -21.72
CA VAL A 221 -3.52 -19.90 -22.04
C VAL A 221 -3.84 -20.22 -23.50
N GLU A 222 -2.94 -19.89 -24.43
CA GLU A 222 -3.13 -20.21 -25.86
C GLU A 222 -3.23 -21.70 -26.13
N LYS A 223 -2.36 -22.49 -25.48
CA LYS A 223 -2.36 -23.95 -25.59
C LYS A 223 -3.62 -24.55 -25.00
N GLU A 224 -3.95 -24.20 -23.76
CA GLU A 224 -5.07 -24.82 -23.02
C GLU A 224 -6.43 -24.39 -23.58
N LEU A 225 -6.57 -23.14 -24.03
CA LEU A 225 -7.78 -22.69 -24.71
C LEU A 225 -7.81 -23.04 -26.20
N GLY A 226 -6.69 -23.42 -26.82
CA GLY A 226 -6.60 -23.70 -28.25
C GLY A 226 -6.97 -22.49 -29.12
N THR A 227 -6.45 -21.30 -28.81
CA THR A 227 -6.62 -20.08 -29.61
C THR A 227 -5.47 -19.12 -29.41
N SER A 228 -4.94 -18.57 -30.50
CA SER A 228 -3.96 -17.48 -30.46
C SER A 228 -4.62 -16.10 -30.46
N ASN A 229 -5.94 -16.03 -30.70
CA ASN A 229 -6.71 -14.77 -30.69
C ASN A 229 -6.97 -14.32 -29.24
N ILE A 230 -5.93 -13.82 -28.59
CA ILE A 230 -5.92 -13.39 -27.21
C ILE A 230 -5.36 -11.96 -27.14
N LEU A 231 -6.12 -11.09 -26.50
CA LEU A 231 -5.70 -9.77 -26.03
C LEU A 231 -5.15 -9.89 -24.60
N ILE A 232 -3.96 -9.38 -24.34
CA ILE A 232 -3.52 -9.10 -22.96
C ILE A 232 -4.22 -7.82 -22.53
N GLY A 233 -5.33 -7.95 -21.81
CA GLY A 233 -6.23 -6.86 -21.46
C GLY A 233 -5.69 -5.95 -20.37
N GLU A 234 -4.91 -6.49 -19.44
CA GLU A 234 -4.22 -5.72 -18.42
C GLU A 234 -2.87 -6.34 -18.13
N THR A 235 -1.86 -5.48 -18.16
CA THR A 235 -0.51 -5.79 -17.73
C THR A 235 0.22 -4.48 -17.45
N GLY A 236 1.10 -4.48 -16.46
CA GLY A 236 1.77 -3.28 -15.99
C GLY A 236 2.56 -3.54 -14.72
N TRP A 237 3.12 -2.47 -14.16
CA TRP A 237 3.86 -2.52 -12.91
C TRP A 237 3.71 -1.20 -12.14
N PRO A 238 3.55 -1.22 -10.81
CA PRO A 238 3.36 0.01 -10.03
C PRO A 238 4.68 0.77 -9.83
N SER A 239 4.63 2.10 -9.94
CA SER A 239 5.80 2.95 -9.76
C SER A 239 6.17 3.22 -8.30
N GLU A 240 5.23 3.04 -7.37
CA GLU A 240 5.38 3.37 -5.94
C GLU A 240 4.47 2.47 -5.09
N GLY A 241 4.71 2.44 -3.78
CA GLY A 241 3.86 1.78 -2.77
C GLY A 241 4.51 0.57 -2.11
N ARG A 242 3.69 -0.36 -1.60
CA ARG A 242 4.16 -1.49 -0.78
C ARG A 242 4.76 -2.62 -1.64
N MET A 243 5.93 -3.11 -1.23
CA MET A 243 6.54 -4.33 -1.76
C MET A 243 5.74 -5.58 -1.34
N ARG A 244 5.55 -6.52 -2.27
CA ARG A 244 4.97 -7.85 -1.99
C ARG A 244 6.03 -8.90 -2.24
N GLU A 245 6.47 -9.60 -1.20
CA GLU A 245 7.61 -10.51 -1.28
C GLU A 245 8.82 -9.80 -1.93
N ASP A 246 9.34 -10.30 -3.05
CA ASP A 246 10.41 -9.67 -3.82
C ASP A 246 9.92 -8.79 -5.00
N ALA A 247 8.61 -8.66 -5.21
CA ALA A 247 8.00 -7.75 -6.19
C ALA A 247 7.97 -6.31 -5.65
N ALA A 248 9.02 -5.55 -5.99
CA ALA A 248 9.21 -4.17 -5.56
C ALA A 248 8.62 -3.13 -6.56
N PRO A 249 7.64 -2.30 -6.14
CA PRO A 249 7.25 -1.10 -6.88
C PRO A 249 8.40 -0.10 -6.94
N SER A 250 8.68 0.43 -8.13
CA SER A 250 9.58 1.57 -8.32
C SER A 250 9.40 2.15 -9.73
N LYS A 251 9.71 3.44 -9.93
CA LYS A 251 9.67 4.08 -11.25
C LYS A 251 10.53 3.35 -12.27
N ILE A 252 11.73 2.91 -11.85
CA ILE A 252 12.64 2.14 -12.70
C ILE A 252 12.06 0.78 -13.07
N ASN A 253 11.53 0.03 -12.11
CA ASN A 253 10.94 -1.29 -12.40
C ASN A 253 9.71 -1.16 -13.30
N GLN A 254 8.92 -0.10 -13.12
CA GLN A 254 7.82 0.18 -14.04
C GLN A 254 8.31 0.41 -15.47
N ALA A 255 9.36 1.21 -15.66
CA ALA A 255 9.94 1.46 -16.97
C ALA A 255 10.55 0.20 -17.59
N ILE A 256 11.30 -0.61 -16.82
CA ILE A 256 11.83 -1.90 -17.28
C ILE A 256 10.69 -2.79 -17.76
N TYR A 257 9.67 -2.98 -16.92
CA TYR A 257 8.55 -3.86 -17.22
C TYR A 257 7.83 -3.45 -18.51
N ILE A 258 7.46 -2.17 -18.63
CA ILE A 258 6.71 -1.69 -19.79
C ILE A 258 7.54 -1.79 -21.08
N ARG A 259 8.82 -1.41 -21.05
CA ARG A 259 9.68 -1.45 -22.25
C ARG A 259 9.94 -2.88 -22.70
N ASP A 260 10.24 -3.78 -21.77
CA ASP A 260 10.52 -5.18 -22.09
C ASP A 260 9.24 -5.94 -22.50
N PHE A 261 8.11 -5.65 -21.86
CA PHE A 261 6.82 -6.20 -22.26
C PHE A 261 6.44 -5.76 -23.68
N VAL A 262 6.55 -4.46 -23.99
CA VAL A 262 6.24 -3.95 -25.35
C VAL A 262 7.15 -4.58 -26.39
N LYS A 263 8.44 -4.76 -26.07
CA LYS A 263 9.38 -5.49 -26.94
C LYS A 263 8.92 -6.92 -27.18
N LEU A 264 8.65 -7.68 -26.12
CA LEU A 264 8.18 -9.06 -26.20
C LEU A 264 6.87 -9.17 -27.01
N ALA A 265 5.92 -8.29 -26.74
CA ALA A 265 4.64 -8.28 -27.44
C ALA A 265 4.80 -7.99 -28.94
N ASN A 266 5.74 -7.10 -29.32
CA ASN A 266 6.05 -6.83 -30.72
C ASN A 266 6.75 -8.02 -31.39
N GLU A 267 7.69 -8.69 -30.71
CA GLU A 267 8.38 -9.89 -31.22
C GLU A 267 7.40 -11.03 -31.53
N HIS A 268 6.36 -11.18 -30.70
CA HIS A 268 5.34 -12.21 -30.86
C HIS A 268 4.06 -11.75 -31.59
N ASN A 269 3.99 -10.49 -32.02
CA ASN A 269 2.78 -9.86 -32.59
C ASN A 269 1.53 -10.00 -31.71
N TRP A 270 1.71 -9.91 -30.38
CA TRP A 270 0.61 -10.00 -29.42
C TRP A 270 -0.19 -8.71 -29.35
N GLN A 271 -1.50 -8.85 -29.18
CA GLN A 271 -2.38 -7.73 -28.89
C GLN A 271 -2.34 -7.42 -27.39
N TYR A 272 -2.24 -6.14 -27.03
CA TYR A 272 -2.19 -5.75 -25.61
C TYR A 272 -2.85 -4.40 -25.31
N ASN A 273 -3.17 -4.24 -24.03
CA ASN A 273 -3.58 -3.00 -23.38
C ASN A 273 -2.81 -2.83 -22.05
N ILE A 274 -2.13 -1.70 -21.89
CA ILE A 274 -1.35 -1.40 -20.68
C ILE A 274 -2.25 -0.80 -19.60
N ILE A 275 -2.12 -1.28 -18.35
CA ILE A 275 -2.73 -0.65 -17.18
C ILE A 275 -1.68 0.21 -16.45
N GLU A 276 -1.84 1.54 -16.35
CA GLU A 276 -2.86 2.38 -17.00
C GLU A 276 -2.30 3.71 -17.51
N ALA A 277 -3.16 4.53 -18.12
CA ALA A 277 -2.80 5.84 -18.64
C ALA A 277 -2.28 6.79 -17.54
N ILE A 278 -3.09 7.05 -16.52
CA ILE A 278 -2.87 8.11 -15.53
C ILE A 278 -3.08 7.51 -14.14
N ASP A 279 -2.18 7.78 -13.19
CA ASP A 279 -2.33 7.36 -11.79
C ASP A 279 -3.71 7.72 -11.22
N GLN A 280 -4.33 6.77 -10.51
CA GLN A 280 -5.69 6.88 -9.97
C GLN A 280 -5.68 6.82 -8.42
N PRO A 281 -5.46 7.94 -7.70
CA PRO A 281 -5.33 7.94 -6.24
C PRO A 281 -6.48 7.27 -5.48
N TRP A 282 -7.71 7.33 -6.01
CA TRP A 282 -8.90 6.73 -5.41
C TRP A 282 -8.80 5.20 -5.28
N LYS A 283 -8.05 4.51 -6.16
CA LYS A 283 -7.84 3.05 -6.10
C LYS A 283 -7.11 2.60 -4.85
N ARG A 284 -6.36 3.50 -4.19
CA ARG A 284 -5.67 3.17 -2.92
C ARG A 284 -6.61 2.79 -1.78
N LYS A 285 -7.91 3.08 -1.91
CA LYS A 285 -8.94 2.68 -0.95
C LYS A 285 -9.40 1.23 -1.16
N SER A 286 -9.45 0.73 -2.39
CA SER A 286 -9.97 -0.61 -2.73
C SER A 286 -8.89 -1.61 -3.06
N GLU A 287 -7.79 -1.18 -3.67
CA GLU A 287 -6.76 -2.07 -4.22
C GLU A 287 -5.54 -2.19 -3.32
N GLY A 288 -5.30 -1.22 -2.43
CA GLY A 288 -4.17 -1.23 -1.50
C GLY A 288 -3.15 -0.13 -1.75
N ALA A 289 -2.00 -0.21 -1.09
CA ALA A 289 -0.98 0.84 -1.10
C ALA A 289 -0.52 1.23 -2.52
N VAL A 290 -0.39 0.26 -3.43
CA VAL A 290 0.07 0.47 -4.82
C VAL A 290 -1.03 0.90 -5.79
N GLY A 291 -2.32 0.77 -5.42
CA GLY A 291 -3.43 0.87 -6.36
C GLY A 291 -3.50 2.18 -7.14
N GLY A 292 -2.94 3.26 -6.59
CA GLY A 292 -2.92 4.57 -7.23
C GLY A 292 -1.69 4.89 -8.08
N PHE A 293 -0.81 3.93 -8.36
CA PHE A 293 0.52 4.19 -8.93
C PHE A 293 0.84 3.39 -10.21
N TRP A 294 -0.18 2.99 -10.98
CA TRP A 294 -0.03 2.19 -12.21
C TRP A 294 0.09 3.01 -13.50
N GLY A 295 -0.15 4.32 -13.41
CA GLY A 295 -0.14 5.21 -14.57
C GLY A 295 1.24 5.33 -15.21
N ILE A 296 1.26 5.41 -16.55
CA ILE A 296 2.44 5.90 -17.31
C ILE A 296 2.62 7.42 -17.15
N PHE A 297 1.53 8.14 -16.82
CA PHE A 297 1.54 9.51 -16.33
C PHE A 297 1.18 9.54 -14.83
N ASP A 298 1.70 10.53 -14.11
CA ASP A 298 1.31 10.75 -12.72
C ASP A 298 -0.10 11.36 -12.60
N LYS A 299 -0.59 11.50 -11.36
CA LYS A 299 -1.95 12.01 -11.06
C LYS A 299 -2.19 13.44 -11.58
N ASP A 300 -1.13 14.19 -11.83
CA ASP A 300 -1.12 15.56 -12.34
C ASP A 300 -0.79 15.62 -13.85
N ARG A 301 -0.79 14.47 -14.54
CA ARG A 301 -0.52 14.27 -15.98
C ARG A 301 0.92 14.54 -16.40
N ALA A 302 1.86 14.57 -15.45
CA ALA A 302 3.28 14.64 -15.79
C ALA A 302 3.78 13.29 -16.33
N ASP A 303 4.61 13.33 -17.37
CA ASP A 303 5.23 12.13 -17.94
C ASP A 303 6.23 11.53 -16.93
N LYS A 304 6.07 10.24 -16.63
CA LYS A 304 7.00 9.49 -15.76
C LYS A 304 8.21 8.95 -16.53
N ASN A 305 8.31 9.20 -17.84
CA ASN A 305 9.33 8.67 -18.75
C ASN A 305 9.32 7.12 -18.82
N VAL A 306 8.19 6.50 -18.50
CA VAL A 306 8.06 5.03 -18.45
C VAL A 306 8.33 4.42 -19.83
N PHE A 307 7.77 5.02 -20.87
CA PHE A 307 7.86 4.53 -22.23
C PHE A 307 9.23 4.85 -22.88
N SER A 308 9.76 6.05 -22.66
CA SER A 308 11.03 6.51 -23.25
C SER A 308 11.70 7.54 -22.35
N GLY A 309 13.01 7.72 -22.48
CA GLY A 309 13.80 8.66 -21.68
C GLY A 309 14.43 8.05 -20.43
N ASP A 310 15.20 8.86 -19.72
CA ASP A 310 15.87 8.46 -18.49
C ASP A 310 14.88 8.40 -17.32
N VAL A 311 14.97 7.35 -16.50
CA VAL A 311 14.10 7.14 -15.34
C VAL A 311 14.92 7.01 -14.06
N SER A 312 14.57 7.81 -13.06
CA SER A 312 15.14 7.79 -11.72
C SER A 312 14.06 7.48 -10.69
N ASN A 313 14.38 6.70 -9.67
CA ASN A 313 13.50 6.52 -8.51
C ASN A 313 13.40 7.81 -7.67
N PHE A 314 14.46 8.63 -7.68
CA PHE A 314 14.55 9.89 -6.93
C PHE A 314 14.81 11.08 -7.86
N PRO A 315 13.86 11.47 -8.72
CA PRO A 315 14.05 12.61 -9.65
C PRO A 315 14.23 13.95 -8.90
N ASN A 316 13.80 14.02 -7.64
CA ASN A 316 13.92 15.18 -6.75
C ASN A 316 15.14 15.10 -5.81
N TYR A 317 16.14 14.25 -6.10
CA TYR A 317 17.31 14.04 -5.23
C TYR A 317 18.04 15.33 -4.81
N LEU A 318 18.01 16.39 -5.63
CA LEU A 318 18.59 17.69 -5.27
C LEU A 318 17.88 18.35 -4.07
N TYR A 319 16.54 18.26 -4.01
CA TYR A 319 15.76 18.76 -2.87
C TYR A 319 16.02 17.92 -1.61
N LEU A 320 16.14 16.60 -1.77
CA LEU A 320 16.46 15.69 -0.68
C LEU A 320 17.87 15.94 -0.15
N ALA A 321 18.84 16.16 -1.04
CA ALA A 321 20.20 16.56 -0.70
C ALA A 321 20.22 17.89 0.04
N PHE A 322 19.50 18.90 -0.46
CA PHE A 322 19.40 20.19 0.21
C PHE A 322 18.82 20.05 1.62
N GLY A 323 17.72 19.30 1.80
CA GLY A 323 17.13 19.03 3.11
C GLY A 323 18.10 18.35 4.08
N SER A 324 18.84 17.33 3.61
CA SER A 324 19.87 16.67 4.41
C SER A 324 20.99 17.64 4.81
N LEU A 325 21.45 18.49 3.88
CA LEU A 325 22.49 19.49 4.16
C LEU A 325 22.02 20.54 5.17
N VAL A 326 20.77 20.99 5.09
CA VAL A 326 20.17 21.92 6.06
C VAL A 326 20.18 21.31 7.47
N LEU A 327 19.79 20.04 7.62
CA LEU A 327 19.85 19.34 8.90
C LEU A 327 21.28 19.19 9.42
N ILE A 328 22.21 18.75 8.55
CA ILE A 328 23.62 18.58 8.91
C ILE A 328 24.20 19.89 9.44
N LEU A 329 24.11 20.96 8.65
CA LEU A 329 24.63 22.28 9.00
C LEU A 329 23.91 22.86 10.22
N GLY A 330 22.59 22.71 10.30
CA GLY A 330 21.78 23.15 11.43
C GLY A 330 22.25 22.54 12.76
N PHE A 331 22.50 21.23 12.81
CA PHE A 331 23.00 20.58 14.02
C PHE A 331 24.47 20.93 14.32
N PHE A 332 25.33 21.06 13.30
CA PHE A 332 26.70 21.54 13.51
C PHE A 332 26.73 22.95 14.12
N LEU A 333 25.87 23.85 13.64
CA LEU A 333 25.70 25.19 14.18
C LEU A 333 25.12 25.16 15.60
N ARG A 334 24.12 24.29 15.84
CA ARG A 334 23.47 24.15 17.16
C ARG A 334 24.45 23.72 18.26
N PHE A 335 25.39 22.85 17.94
CA PHE A 335 26.38 22.30 18.88
C PHE A 335 27.79 22.87 18.67
N LYS A 336 27.92 24.03 18.04
CA LYS A 336 29.23 24.65 17.71
C LYS A 336 30.07 25.00 18.95
N ASN A 337 29.40 25.33 20.06
CA ASN A 337 30.03 25.77 21.31
C ASN A 337 30.35 24.59 22.26
N GLU A 338 29.88 23.38 21.96
CA GLU A 338 30.15 22.21 22.81
C GLU A 338 31.62 21.79 22.70
N GLN A 339 32.31 21.74 23.84
CA GLN A 339 33.67 21.22 23.91
C GLN A 339 33.62 19.70 24.08
N THR A 340 34.06 18.98 23.05
CA THR A 340 34.04 17.51 23.02
C THR A 340 35.35 16.95 22.45
N SER A 341 35.62 15.67 22.68
CA SER A 341 36.80 15.00 22.15
C SER A 341 36.69 14.79 20.63
N THR A 342 37.83 14.63 19.95
CA THR A 342 37.87 14.39 18.51
C THR A 342 37.04 13.15 18.10
N ILE A 343 37.13 12.07 18.87
CA ILE A 343 36.37 10.83 18.61
C ILE A 343 34.87 11.10 18.63
N ARG A 344 34.37 11.77 19.67
CA ARG A 344 32.94 12.10 19.79
C ARG A 344 32.48 13.05 18.70
N LEU A 345 33.34 13.98 18.28
CA LEU A 345 33.02 14.87 17.18
C LEU A 345 32.91 14.12 15.84
N ILE A 346 33.80 13.15 15.59
CA ILE A 346 33.70 12.25 14.42
C ILE A 346 32.40 11.44 14.49
N THR A 347 32.11 10.83 15.65
CA THR A 347 30.86 10.09 15.88
C THR A 347 29.64 10.95 15.62
N PHE A 348 29.61 12.18 16.16
CA PHE A 348 28.56 13.16 15.91
C PHE A 348 28.40 13.41 14.41
N SER A 349 29.50 13.64 13.68
CA SER A 349 29.47 13.91 12.24
C SER A 349 28.85 12.75 11.46
N VAL A 350 29.29 11.52 11.74
CA VAL A 350 28.81 10.31 11.04
C VAL A 350 27.32 10.08 11.32
N VAL A 351 26.92 10.10 12.59
CA VAL A 351 25.51 9.91 12.99
C VAL A 351 24.63 11.00 12.41
N ASN A 352 25.05 12.27 12.48
CA ASN A 352 24.33 13.40 11.92
C ASN A 352 24.15 13.26 10.40
N THR A 353 25.16 12.79 9.68
CA THR A 353 25.08 12.59 8.22
C THR A 353 24.08 11.49 7.86
N ILE A 354 24.19 10.33 8.51
CA ILE A 354 23.32 9.18 8.23
C ILE A 354 21.86 9.51 8.60
N PHE A 355 21.63 10.11 9.77
CA PHE A 355 20.28 10.42 10.24
C PHE A 355 19.62 11.51 9.39
N ALA A 356 20.36 12.52 8.91
CA ALA A 356 19.83 13.51 7.98
C ALA A 356 19.40 12.90 6.64
N ILE A 357 20.12 11.87 6.16
CA ILE A 357 19.73 11.13 4.94
C ILE A 357 18.47 10.29 5.20
N LEU A 358 18.47 9.47 6.26
CA LEU A 358 17.33 8.65 6.64
C LEU A 358 16.06 9.48 6.88
N PHE A 359 16.21 10.64 7.52
CA PHE A 359 15.10 11.56 7.75
C PHE A 359 14.52 12.07 6.44
N MET A 360 15.36 12.47 5.48
CA MET A 360 14.87 12.93 4.18
C MET A 360 14.28 11.81 3.32
N LEU A 361 14.77 10.57 3.42
CA LEU A 361 14.11 9.39 2.83
C LEU A 361 12.72 9.16 3.42
N GLN A 362 12.57 9.35 4.74
CA GLN A 362 11.27 9.25 5.40
C GLN A 362 10.31 10.37 4.98
N VAL A 363 10.82 11.60 4.82
CA VAL A 363 10.05 12.74 4.30
C VAL A 363 9.55 12.43 2.88
N GLU A 364 10.43 11.97 2.00
CA GLU A 364 10.06 11.59 0.62
C GLU A 364 8.94 10.56 0.61
N GLN A 365 9.09 9.51 1.42
CA GLN A 365 8.08 8.47 1.51
C GLN A 365 6.72 9.04 1.92
N TYR A 366 6.64 9.90 2.94
CA TYR A 366 5.36 10.52 3.34
C TYR A 366 4.75 11.43 2.29
N VAL A 367 5.56 12.18 1.53
CA VAL A 367 5.08 12.98 0.40
C VAL A 367 4.38 12.11 -0.65
N VAL A 368 4.90 10.91 -0.89
CA VAL A 368 4.32 9.96 -1.85
C VAL A 368 3.10 9.22 -1.26
N ILE A 369 3.18 8.75 -0.01
CA ILE A 369 2.18 7.81 0.52
C ILE A 369 1.00 8.48 1.24
N SER A 370 1.09 9.72 1.72
CA SER A 370 -0.03 10.34 2.45
C SER A 370 -1.23 10.61 1.52
N ARG A 371 -2.39 10.03 1.83
CA ARG A 371 -3.62 10.12 1.01
C ARG A 371 -4.53 11.27 1.41
N ASN A 372 -4.49 11.65 2.69
CA ASN A 372 -5.44 12.57 3.30
C ASN A 372 -4.81 13.32 4.46
N ASN A 373 -5.55 14.29 5.00
CA ASN A 373 -5.06 15.15 6.09
C ASN A 373 -4.73 14.38 7.39
N LEU A 374 -5.43 13.27 7.68
CA LEU A 374 -5.14 12.47 8.88
C LEU A 374 -3.79 11.75 8.76
N GLU A 375 -3.49 11.19 7.60
CA GLU A 375 -2.19 10.59 7.31
C GLU A 375 -1.08 11.63 7.25
N ALA A 376 -1.36 12.85 6.79
CA ALA A 376 -0.40 13.95 6.84
C ALA A 376 -0.11 14.37 8.30
N ILE A 377 -1.12 14.41 9.17
CA ILE A 377 -0.93 14.68 10.61
C ILE A 377 -0.10 13.56 11.25
N TRP A 378 -0.40 12.29 10.94
CA TRP A 378 0.41 11.14 11.38
C TRP A 378 1.88 11.30 10.99
N ALA A 379 2.15 11.59 9.71
CA ALA A 379 3.48 11.82 9.18
C ALA A 379 4.21 12.93 9.94
N VAL A 380 3.55 14.08 10.16
CA VAL A 380 4.14 15.21 10.90
C VAL A 380 4.46 14.85 12.34
N LEU A 381 3.57 14.13 13.04
CA LEU A 381 3.80 13.72 14.43
C LEU A 381 4.97 12.74 14.55
N LEU A 382 5.08 11.78 13.62
CA LEU A 382 6.14 10.79 13.61
C LEU A 382 7.48 11.42 13.20
N LEU A 383 7.53 12.24 12.14
CA LEU A 383 8.71 13.04 11.77
C LEU A 383 9.15 13.96 12.92
N GLY A 384 8.22 14.61 13.60
CA GLY A 384 8.52 15.44 14.77
C GLY A 384 9.16 14.64 15.92
N THR A 385 8.63 13.45 16.18
CA THR A 385 9.19 12.52 17.18
C THR A 385 10.60 12.07 16.80
N GLN A 386 10.81 11.73 15.53
CA GLN A 386 12.11 11.32 14.99
C GLN A 386 13.13 12.45 15.10
N LEU A 387 12.77 13.67 14.71
CA LEU A 387 13.66 14.83 14.78
C LEU A 387 14.03 15.17 16.23
N TYR A 388 13.08 15.04 17.17
CA TYR A 388 13.35 15.23 18.59
C TYR A 388 14.32 14.17 19.15
N VAL A 389 14.08 12.89 18.86
CA VAL A 389 14.95 11.79 19.31
C VAL A 389 16.35 11.89 18.69
N TYR A 390 16.41 12.24 17.41
CA TYR A 390 17.64 12.55 16.69
C TYR A 390 18.42 13.68 17.40
N TYR A 391 17.77 14.80 17.70
CA TYR A 391 18.40 15.90 18.44
C TYR A 391 18.95 15.45 19.80
N GLU A 392 18.17 14.69 20.57
CA GLU A 392 18.58 14.21 21.90
C GLU A 392 19.77 13.24 21.81
N LEU A 393 19.82 12.36 20.81
CA LEU A 393 20.99 11.50 20.59
C LEU A 393 22.24 12.33 20.24
N LEU A 394 22.12 13.29 19.33
CA LEU A 394 23.26 14.14 18.97
C LEU A 394 23.78 14.94 20.17
N LYS A 395 22.87 15.50 20.98
CA LYS A 395 23.18 16.16 22.24
C LYS A 395 23.91 15.20 23.19
N HIS A 396 23.44 13.96 23.31
CA HIS A 396 24.10 12.94 24.14
C HIS A 396 25.54 12.66 23.69
N ILE A 397 25.78 12.56 22.38
CA ILE A 397 27.12 12.27 21.82
C ILE A 397 28.11 13.40 22.15
N VAL A 398 27.67 14.66 22.06
CA VAL A 398 28.56 15.82 22.30
C VAL A 398 28.65 16.23 23.77
N SER A 399 27.64 15.90 24.59
CA SER A 399 27.57 16.21 26.01
C SER A 399 28.74 15.60 26.80
N LYS A 400 29.34 16.37 27.71
CA LYS A 400 30.36 15.85 28.64
C LYS A 400 29.78 14.81 29.60
N ASN A 401 28.47 14.86 29.86
CA ASN A 401 27.79 13.95 30.78
C ASN A 401 27.38 12.64 30.08
N GLN A 402 28.18 11.59 30.26
CA GLN A 402 27.91 10.26 29.70
C GLN A 402 26.65 9.58 30.27
N TYR A 403 26.00 10.16 31.29
CA TYR A 403 24.88 9.57 31.99
C TYR A 403 23.51 10.06 31.54
N GLU A 404 23.43 11.08 30.67
CA GLU A 404 22.15 11.53 30.10
C GLU A 404 21.60 10.44 29.19
N ILE A 405 20.42 9.93 29.49
CA ILE A 405 19.71 9.00 28.61
C ILE A 405 18.60 9.77 27.91
N ILE A 406 18.23 9.36 26.70
CA ILE A 406 17.08 9.93 25.99
C ILE A 406 15.84 9.70 26.88
N SER A 407 14.99 10.73 26.98
CA SER A 407 13.82 10.71 27.87
C SER A 407 12.94 9.49 27.65
N LYS A 408 12.49 8.86 28.76
CA LYS A 408 11.51 7.76 28.72
C LYS A 408 10.23 8.16 28.01
N VAL A 409 9.83 9.44 28.11
CA VAL A 409 8.64 9.96 27.44
C VAL A 409 8.77 9.81 25.92
N ALA A 410 9.93 10.17 25.36
CA ALA A 410 10.19 10.01 23.93
C ALA A 410 10.23 8.55 23.50
N PHE A 411 10.73 7.66 24.38
CA PHE A 411 10.69 6.22 24.16
C PHE A 411 9.26 5.66 24.12
N TYR A 412 8.38 6.06 25.03
CA TYR A 412 6.97 5.64 24.99
C TYR A 412 6.26 6.15 23.74
N PHE A 413 6.45 7.41 23.35
CA PHE A 413 5.87 7.93 22.09
C PHE A 413 6.34 7.10 20.89
N SER A 414 7.65 6.86 20.78
CA SER A 414 8.23 6.05 19.71
C SER A 414 7.71 4.61 19.69
N MET A 415 7.60 4.00 20.87
CA MET A 415 7.06 2.65 21.02
C MET A 415 5.61 2.56 20.55
N ILE A 416 4.78 3.57 20.85
CA ILE A 416 3.39 3.63 20.40
C ILE A 416 3.32 3.67 18.86
N PHE A 417 4.13 4.50 18.21
CA PHE A 417 4.20 4.55 16.74
C PHE A 417 4.61 3.20 16.14
N VAL A 418 5.71 2.62 16.65
CA VAL A 418 6.21 1.30 16.19
C VAL A 418 5.16 0.22 16.34
N PHE A 419 4.43 0.22 17.47
CA PHE A 419 3.39 -0.78 17.72
C PHE A 419 2.19 -0.62 16.79
N ILE A 420 1.66 0.60 16.65
CA ILE A 420 0.52 0.85 15.76
C ILE A 420 0.85 0.44 14.34
N MET A 421 2.04 0.82 13.83
CA MET A 421 2.48 0.41 12.50
C MET A 421 2.62 -1.11 12.37
N THR A 422 3.24 -1.77 13.35
CA THR A 422 3.44 -3.22 13.30
C THR A 422 2.10 -3.96 13.27
N VAL A 423 1.14 -3.54 14.10
CA VAL A 423 -0.20 -4.13 14.14
C VAL A 423 -0.95 -3.87 12.83
N ASN A 424 -0.84 -2.64 12.28
CA ASN A 424 -1.39 -2.28 10.96
C ASN A 424 -0.85 -3.18 9.84
N ILE A 425 0.46 -3.37 9.77
CA ILE A 425 1.07 -4.23 8.73
C ILE A 425 0.69 -5.70 8.98
N ALA A 426 0.71 -6.16 10.23
CA ALA A 426 0.39 -7.54 10.59
C ALA A 426 -1.04 -7.95 10.19
N TYR A 427 -2.04 -7.06 10.30
CA TYR A 427 -3.45 -7.43 10.08
C TYR A 427 -4.12 -6.74 8.89
N ASN A 428 -3.56 -5.63 8.40
CA ASN A 428 -4.10 -4.82 7.31
C ASN A 428 -3.01 -4.39 6.28
N GLY A 429 -1.92 -5.16 6.18
CA GLY A 429 -0.73 -4.79 5.40
C GLY A 429 -0.99 -4.41 3.94
N ARG A 430 -2.04 -4.93 3.30
CA ARG A 430 -2.42 -4.58 1.92
C ARG A 430 -2.53 -3.06 1.67
N TYR A 431 -2.97 -2.30 2.67
CA TYR A 431 -3.25 -0.86 2.53
C TYR A 431 -2.17 0.04 3.13
N GLU A 432 -1.12 -0.55 3.70
CA GLU A 432 -0.11 0.13 4.51
C GLU A 432 1.25 0.10 3.80
N ASN A 433 2.14 1.03 4.16
CA ASN A 433 3.53 1.06 3.68
C ASN A 433 4.50 0.88 4.85
N PHE A 434 5.74 0.49 4.55
CA PHE A 434 6.79 0.30 5.55
C PHE A 434 7.56 1.60 5.82
N GLU A 435 7.28 2.27 6.94
CA GLU A 435 7.92 3.54 7.31
C GLU A 435 9.29 3.35 8.00
N ILE A 436 10.17 2.56 7.39
CA ILE A 436 11.38 2.04 8.07
C ILE A 436 12.46 3.09 8.31
N TYR A 437 12.64 4.08 7.44
CA TYR A 437 13.81 4.96 7.47
C TYR A 437 13.86 5.79 8.77
N GLY A 438 12.72 6.37 9.13
CA GLY A 438 12.59 7.12 10.37
C GLY A 438 12.56 6.23 11.61
N LEU A 439 12.03 5.00 11.51
CA LEU A 439 12.07 4.05 12.61
C LEU A 439 13.48 3.51 12.91
N ILE A 440 14.37 3.43 11.91
CA ILE A 440 15.80 3.12 12.10
C ILE A 440 16.45 4.17 13.00
N ILE A 441 16.16 5.46 12.78
CA ILE A 441 16.64 6.56 13.64
C ILE A 441 16.25 6.30 15.10
N LEU A 442 14.98 5.96 15.35
CA LEU A 442 14.47 5.68 16.69
C LEU A 442 15.17 4.47 17.31
N ALA A 443 15.23 3.34 16.59
CA ALA A 443 15.83 2.10 17.09
C ALA A 443 17.31 2.28 17.47
N ILE A 444 18.11 2.88 16.59
CA ILE A 444 19.53 3.14 16.85
C ILE A 444 19.69 4.08 18.06
N SER A 445 18.87 5.13 18.14
CA SER A 445 18.96 6.13 19.22
C SER A 445 18.70 5.52 20.59
N PHE A 446 17.63 4.73 20.73
CA PHE A 446 17.29 4.12 22.01
C PHE A 446 18.20 2.96 22.37
N LEU A 447 18.61 2.14 21.40
CA LEU A 447 19.58 1.08 21.63
C LEU A 447 20.87 1.68 22.16
N TRP A 448 21.42 2.69 21.48
CA TRP A 448 22.63 3.38 21.93
C TRP A 448 22.45 3.97 23.34
N SER A 449 21.37 4.73 23.55
CA SER A 449 21.18 5.48 24.80
C SER A 449 21.02 4.57 26.02
N TYR A 450 20.34 3.42 25.86
CA TYR A 450 20.01 2.53 26.97
C TYR A 450 20.93 1.31 27.11
N PHE A 451 21.81 1.05 26.13
CA PHE A 451 22.73 -0.08 26.20
C PHE A 451 23.57 -0.05 27.48
N GLY A 452 23.56 -1.17 28.23
CA GLY A 452 24.24 -1.31 29.52
C GLY A 452 23.63 -0.47 30.67
N LYS A 453 22.52 0.22 30.44
CA LYS A 453 21.86 1.14 31.41
C LYS A 453 20.38 0.81 31.63
N PHE A 454 19.91 -0.36 31.19
CA PHE A 454 18.51 -0.78 31.25
C PHE A 454 17.91 -0.71 32.66
N ASP A 455 18.70 -0.94 33.71
CA ASP A 455 18.26 -0.84 35.11
C ASP A 455 17.69 0.53 35.49
N ARG A 456 18.09 1.61 34.79
CA ARG A 456 17.59 2.97 35.03
C ARG A 456 16.18 3.19 34.49
N LEU A 457 15.73 2.32 33.57
CA LEU A 457 14.41 2.40 32.97
C LEU A 457 13.31 2.06 33.97
N LYS A 458 13.59 1.20 34.96
CA LYS A 458 12.63 0.79 35.99
C LYS A 458 11.27 0.42 35.38
N PHE A 459 11.28 -0.24 34.22
CA PHE A 459 10.06 -0.71 33.59
C PHE A 459 9.45 -1.83 34.41
N GLY A 460 8.15 -2.05 34.24
CA GLY A 460 7.37 -3.01 35.01
C GLY A 460 6.52 -3.90 34.10
N ASN A 461 5.33 -4.20 34.58
CA ASN A 461 4.45 -5.20 33.97
C ASN A 461 3.85 -4.75 32.64
N PHE A 462 3.56 -3.46 32.48
CA PHE A 462 3.04 -2.90 31.23
C PHE A 462 4.03 -3.14 30.08
N GLU A 463 5.28 -2.73 30.28
CA GLU A 463 6.34 -2.84 29.27
C GLU A 463 6.67 -4.29 28.94
N ARG A 464 6.72 -5.16 29.96
CA ARG A 464 6.98 -6.59 29.75
C ARG A 464 5.88 -7.24 28.93
N LEU A 465 4.61 -6.93 29.24
CA LEU A 465 3.48 -7.44 28.45
C LEU A 465 3.50 -6.85 27.04
N PHE A 466 3.75 -5.55 26.90
CA PHE A 466 3.85 -4.88 25.62
C PHE A 466 4.93 -5.51 24.73
N ALA A 467 6.10 -5.83 25.27
CA ALA A 467 7.19 -6.47 24.54
C ALA A 467 6.78 -7.85 23.98
N ILE A 468 6.07 -8.65 24.78
CA ILE A 468 5.56 -9.95 24.35
C ILE A 468 4.58 -9.77 23.19
N ILE A 469 3.66 -8.82 23.30
CA ILE A 469 2.66 -8.59 22.25
C ILE A 469 3.28 -7.99 20.99
N LEU A 470 4.22 -7.04 21.11
CA LEU A 470 4.96 -6.51 19.96
C LEU A 470 5.76 -7.61 19.25
N PHE A 471 6.40 -8.51 20.01
CA PHE A 471 7.11 -9.66 19.44
C PHE A 471 6.17 -10.60 18.68
N ILE A 472 5.02 -10.95 19.25
CA ILE A 472 4.01 -11.79 18.58
C ILE A 472 3.51 -11.13 17.28
N ASN A 473 3.18 -9.84 17.32
CA ASN A 473 2.76 -9.12 16.11
C ASN A 473 3.86 -9.05 15.06
N THR A 474 5.12 -8.97 15.48
CA THR A 474 6.28 -9.04 14.56
C THR A 474 6.35 -10.41 13.88
N LEU A 475 6.09 -11.51 14.60
CA LEU A 475 6.05 -12.84 14.00
C LEU A 475 4.89 -12.99 13.01
N VAL A 476 3.70 -12.48 13.35
CA VAL A 476 2.53 -12.47 12.43
C VAL A 476 2.83 -11.65 11.19
N MET A 477 3.46 -10.48 11.33
CA MET A 477 3.89 -9.64 10.22
C MET A 477 4.87 -10.39 9.30
N VAL A 478 5.94 -10.97 9.85
CA VAL A 478 6.93 -11.73 9.05
C VAL A 478 6.29 -12.94 8.36
N TYR A 479 5.35 -13.63 9.03
CA TYR A 479 4.61 -14.73 8.41
C TYR A 479 3.78 -14.26 7.21
N ASN A 480 3.07 -13.14 7.34
CA ASN A 480 2.22 -12.60 6.28
C ASN A 480 3.00 -11.94 5.12
N GLU A 481 4.19 -11.39 5.41
CA GLU A 481 5.03 -10.68 4.44
C GLU A 481 6.08 -11.56 3.77
N THR A 482 6.33 -12.75 4.34
CA THR A 482 7.45 -13.65 4.03
C THR A 482 8.83 -13.00 4.26
N THR A 483 9.88 -13.82 4.21
CA THR A 483 11.26 -13.33 4.35
C THR A 483 11.82 -12.70 3.07
N LEU A 484 11.11 -12.79 1.94
CA LEU A 484 11.50 -12.15 0.68
C LEU A 484 11.29 -10.63 0.75
N ASN A 485 10.38 -10.15 1.59
CA ASN A 485 10.14 -8.73 1.78
C ASN A 485 11.21 -8.09 2.69
N ILE A 486 12.18 -7.41 2.08
CA ILE A 486 13.28 -6.75 2.80
C ILE A 486 12.80 -5.65 3.76
N PHE A 487 11.73 -4.93 3.43
CA PHE A 487 11.18 -3.89 4.30
C PHE A 487 10.56 -4.47 5.57
N SER A 488 9.87 -5.60 5.44
CA SER A 488 9.35 -6.37 6.59
C SER A 488 10.49 -6.88 7.48
N ASN A 489 11.56 -7.41 6.89
CA ASN A 489 12.73 -7.86 7.63
C ASN A 489 13.40 -6.72 8.43
N ILE A 490 13.56 -5.55 7.81
CA ILE A 490 14.10 -4.36 8.50
C ILE A 490 13.18 -3.94 9.65
N LEU A 491 11.86 -3.90 9.43
CA LEU A 491 10.90 -3.58 10.48
C LEU A 491 10.92 -4.61 11.62
N ALA A 492 11.11 -5.89 11.31
CA ALA A 492 11.26 -6.92 12.33
C ALA A 492 12.50 -6.69 13.21
N VAL A 493 13.64 -6.31 12.62
CA VAL A 493 14.86 -5.95 13.36
C VAL A 493 14.61 -4.73 14.26
N ILE A 494 13.95 -3.69 13.74
CA ILE A 494 13.57 -2.50 14.51
C ILE A 494 12.69 -2.92 15.70
N ASN A 495 11.68 -3.74 15.48
CA ASN A 495 10.78 -4.22 16.53
C ASN A 495 11.54 -5.00 17.59
N LEU A 496 12.48 -5.86 17.19
CA LEU A 496 13.33 -6.61 18.12
C LEU A 496 14.16 -5.69 19.02
N VAL A 497 14.66 -4.56 18.50
CA VAL A 497 15.35 -3.56 19.34
C VAL A 497 14.43 -3.03 20.44
N PHE A 498 13.20 -2.65 20.10
CA PHE A 498 12.22 -2.19 21.10
C PHE A 498 11.83 -3.29 22.09
N VAL A 499 11.62 -4.52 21.61
CA VAL A 499 11.33 -5.69 22.44
C VAL A 499 12.47 -5.96 23.43
N ILE A 500 13.73 -5.92 23.00
CA ILE A 500 14.90 -6.12 23.86
C ILE A 500 14.95 -5.05 24.96
N ILE A 501 14.80 -3.76 24.59
CA ILE A 501 14.82 -2.66 25.55
C ILE A 501 13.71 -2.83 26.60
N LEU A 502 12.50 -3.18 26.17
CA LEU A 502 11.36 -3.38 27.06
C LEU A 502 11.50 -4.59 27.98
N CYS A 503 11.90 -5.72 27.41
CA CYS A 503 12.12 -6.96 28.15
C CYS A 503 13.23 -6.77 29.19
N VAL A 504 14.43 -6.36 28.77
CA VAL A 504 15.57 -6.21 29.68
C VAL A 504 15.31 -5.13 30.73
N GLY A 505 14.71 -4.01 30.34
CA GLY A 505 14.36 -2.93 31.26
C GLY A 505 13.32 -3.30 32.32
N SER A 506 12.55 -4.37 32.13
CA SER A 506 11.49 -4.83 33.03
C SER A 506 11.85 -6.07 33.86
N LEU A 507 12.96 -6.76 33.56
CA LEU A 507 13.33 -8.03 34.21
C LEU A 507 13.40 -7.95 35.74
N LYS A 508 13.81 -6.81 36.31
CA LYS A 508 13.96 -6.64 37.76
C LYS A 508 12.65 -6.35 38.51
N ASN A 509 11.64 -5.77 37.84
CA ASN A 509 10.42 -5.28 38.52
C ASN A 509 9.13 -5.98 38.04
N SER A 510 9.24 -7.01 37.22
CA SER A 510 8.11 -7.77 36.69
C SER A 510 8.51 -9.22 36.53
N SER A 511 7.57 -10.14 36.74
CA SER A 511 7.74 -11.58 36.49
C SER A 511 6.69 -12.09 35.49
N LEU A 512 7.00 -13.13 34.71
CA LEU A 512 6.01 -13.74 33.79
C LEU A 512 4.80 -14.31 34.54
N ASN A 513 5.00 -14.75 35.78
CA ASN A 513 3.91 -15.27 36.62
C ASN A 513 2.84 -14.22 36.90
N GLU A 514 3.22 -12.96 37.11
CA GLU A 514 2.28 -11.84 37.28
C GLU A 514 1.44 -11.55 36.02
N LEU A 515 1.94 -11.94 34.84
CA LEU A 515 1.30 -11.69 33.55
C LEU A 515 0.49 -12.89 33.03
N LYS A 516 0.53 -14.03 33.72
CA LYS A 516 -0.10 -15.28 33.27
C LYS A 516 -1.58 -15.11 32.92
N LYS A 517 -2.37 -14.49 33.81
CA LYS A 517 -3.82 -14.29 33.56
C LYS A 517 -4.09 -13.32 32.41
N PRO A 518 -3.53 -12.10 32.38
CA PRO A 518 -3.65 -11.21 31.22
C PRO A 518 -3.33 -11.89 29.89
N ILE A 519 -2.24 -12.66 29.83
CA ILE A 519 -1.84 -13.40 28.62
C ILE A 519 -2.90 -14.43 28.24
N ILE A 520 -3.42 -15.22 29.19
CA ILE A 520 -4.48 -16.21 28.90
C ILE A 520 -5.73 -15.54 28.31
N TYR A 521 -6.19 -14.42 28.89
CA TYR A 521 -7.35 -13.69 28.35
C TYR A 521 -7.09 -13.18 26.92
N ILE A 522 -5.93 -12.56 26.69
CA ILE A 522 -5.55 -12.07 25.36
C ILE A 522 -5.53 -13.21 24.35
N VAL A 523 -4.85 -14.32 24.66
CA VAL A 523 -4.74 -15.47 23.77
C VAL A 523 -6.10 -16.10 23.48
N ALA A 524 -6.94 -16.31 24.50
CA ALA A 524 -8.28 -16.88 24.31
C ALA A 524 -9.15 -16.00 23.41
N ILE A 525 -9.11 -14.67 23.60
CA ILE A 525 -9.84 -13.70 22.78
C ILE A 525 -9.30 -13.68 21.35
N CYS A 526 -7.97 -13.66 21.17
CA CYS A 526 -7.34 -13.74 19.84
C CYS A 526 -7.75 -15.00 19.09
N ILE A 527 -7.74 -16.17 19.74
CA ILE A 527 -8.16 -17.44 19.12
C ILE A 527 -9.63 -17.36 18.69
N ALA A 528 -10.51 -16.87 19.57
CA ALA A 528 -11.93 -16.72 19.24
C ALA A 528 -12.15 -15.79 18.03
N ILE A 529 -11.41 -14.67 17.97
CA ILE A 529 -11.51 -13.70 16.88
C ILE A 529 -10.90 -14.26 15.58
N LEU A 530 -9.81 -15.05 15.65
CA LEU A 530 -9.25 -15.72 14.48
C LEU A 530 -10.22 -16.75 13.90
N LEU A 531 -10.85 -17.56 14.76
CA LEU A 531 -11.88 -18.50 14.34
C LEU A 531 -13.08 -17.78 13.72
N PHE A 532 -13.49 -16.64 14.29
CA PHE A 532 -14.53 -15.81 13.69
C PHE A 532 -14.11 -15.20 12.34
N LYS A 533 -12.91 -14.65 12.25
CA LYS A 533 -12.36 -14.02 11.04
C LYS A 533 -12.24 -15.02 9.90
N HIS A 534 -11.62 -16.17 10.12
CA HIS A 534 -11.43 -17.18 9.08
C HIS A 534 -12.68 -18.02 8.81
N GLY A 535 -13.50 -18.28 9.83
CA GLY A 535 -14.72 -19.06 9.68
C GLY A 535 -15.82 -18.30 8.93
N PHE A 536 -15.91 -16.97 9.14
CA PHE A 536 -16.98 -16.15 8.59
C PHE A 536 -16.45 -15.01 7.70
N ILE A 537 -15.66 -14.08 8.23
CA ILE A 537 -15.35 -12.82 7.50
C ILE A 537 -14.51 -13.05 6.22
N MET A 538 -13.50 -13.93 6.27
CA MET A 538 -12.58 -14.23 5.17
C MET A 538 -12.88 -15.56 4.46
N ASN A 539 -14.01 -16.19 4.78
CA ASN A 539 -14.38 -17.46 4.19
C ASN A 539 -14.91 -17.24 2.76
N ARG A 540 -14.12 -17.63 1.75
CA ARG A 540 -14.46 -17.43 0.32
C ARG A 540 -15.76 -18.15 -0.06
N ASP A 541 -15.97 -19.39 0.39
CA ASP A 541 -17.17 -20.16 0.06
C ASP A 541 -18.42 -19.50 0.65
N MET A 542 -18.29 -18.98 1.87
CA MET A 542 -19.38 -18.26 2.52
C MET A 542 -19.63 -16.90 1.85
N ASP A 543 -18.59 -16.16 1.47
CA ASP A 543 -18.73 -14.89 0.73
C ASP A 543 -19.43 -15.12 -0.62
N ILE A 544 -19.00 -16.13 -1.38
CA ILE A 544 -19.63 -16.53 -2.65
C ILE A 544 -21.09 -16.96 -2.42
N SER A 545 -21.35 -17.81 -1.42
CA SER A 545 -22.72 -18.26 -1.11
C SER A 545 -23.62 -17.10 -0.70
N CYS A 546 -23.12 -16.17 0.11
CA CYS A 546 -23.86 -14.98 0.53
C CYS A 546 -24.12 -14.02 -0.64
N LYS A 547 -23.19 -13.90 -1.59
CA LYS A 547 -23.33 -13.10 -2.81
C LYS A 547 -24.32 -13.72 -3.81
N LEU A 548 -24.32 -15.04 -3.98
CA LEU A 548 -25.10 -15.74 -5.00
C LEU A 548 -26.51 -16.13 -4.54
N ASN A 549 -26.68 -16.58 -3.29
CA ASN A 549 -27.92 -17.23 -2.84
C ASN A 549 -28.87 -16.32 -2.06
N GLY A 550 -28.48 -15.06 -1.79
CA GLY A 550 -29.33 -14.06 -1.15
C GLY A 550 -29.77 -14.39 0.29
N GLY A 551 -29.13 -13.75 1.27
CA GLY A 551 -29.80 -13.38 2.53
C GLY A 551 -30.12 -14.49 3.55
N GLY A 552 -29.13 -15.31 3.93
CA GLY A 552 -29.21 -16.08 5.18
C GLY A 552 -28.94 -15.22 6.43
N PHE A 553 -29.37 -15.69 7.62
CA PHE A 553 -29.08 -15.01 8.90
C PHE A 553 -27.59 -14.74 9.11
N LEU A 554 -26.73 -15.72 8.78
CA LEU A 554 -25.27 -15.57 8.83
C LEU A 554 -24.74 -14.51 7.86
N CYS A 555 -25.29 -14.45 6.65
CA CYS A 555 -24.91 -13.43 5.66
C CYS A 555 -25.28 -12.02 6.13
N SER A 556 -26.44 -11.85 6.78
CA SER A 556 -26.84 -10.57 7.38
C SER A 556 -25.89 -10.15 8.51
N ILE A 557 -25.49 -11.07 9.40
CA ILE A 557 -24.48 -10.79 10.44
C ILE A 557 -23.17 -10.33 9.81
N VAL A 558 -22.66 -11.07 8.82
CA VAL A 558 -21.39 -10.76 8.16
C VAL A 558 -21.46 -9.43 7.43
N GLY A 559 -22.56 -9.15 6.73
CA GLY A 559 -22.80 -7.86 6.08
C GLY A 559 -22.85 -6.70 7.07
N ASN A 560 -23.51 -6.87 8.22
CA ASN A 560 -23.53 -5.85 9.28
C ASN A 560 -22.13 -5.63 9.88
N VAL A 561 -21.36 -6.68 10.11
CA VAL A 561 -19.98 -6.55 10.60
C VAL A 561 -19.13 -5.80 9.57
N TRP A 562 -19.23 -6.12 8.28
CA TRP A 562 -18.56 -5.38 7.22
C TRP A 562 -18.97 -3.92 7.17
N TYR A 563 -20.25 -3.60 7.35
CA TYR A 563 -20.74 -2.22 7.43
C TYR A 563 -20.11 -1.47 8.61
N LEU A 564 -20.12 -2.06 9.81
CA LEU A 564 -19.52 -1.46 11.00
C LEU A 564 -18.00 -1.27 10.87
N LEU A 565 -17.33 -2.18 10.17
CA LEU A 565 -15.91 -2.08 9.83
C LEU A 565 -15.66 -0.96 8.81
N TYR A 566 -16.42 -0.91 7.72
CA TYR A 566 -16.27 0.09 6.66
C TYR A 566 -16.36 1.53 7.19
N PHE A 567 -17.28 1.78 8.14
CA PHE A 567 -17.45 3.09 8.77
C PHE A 567 -16.61 3.29 10.05
N ASN A 568 -15.66 2.39 10.34
CA ASN A 568 -14.79 2.42 11.52
C ASN A 568 -15.51 2.37 12.89
N TYR A 569 -16.79 2.01 12.94
CA TYR A 569 -17.59 2.01 14.17
C TYR A 569 -17.06 1.05 15.23
N ILE A 570 -16.55 -0.13 14.84
CA ILE A 570 -15.92 -1.05 15.80
C ILE A 570 -14.67 -0.42 16.44
N GLY A 571 -13.88 0.34 15.66
CA GLY A 571 -12.69 1.02 16.15
C GLY A 571 -13.03 2.15 17.13
N ILE A 572 -14.04 2.94 16.79
CA ILE A 572 -14.55 4.01 17.68
C ILE A 572 -15.09 3.42 18.98
N ALA A 573 -15.88 2.33 18.90
CA ALA A 573 -16.39 1.63 20.08
C ALA A 573 -15.26 1.08 20.97
N ALA A 574 -14.19 0.55 20.37
CA ALA A 574 -13.01 0.08 21.10
C ALA A 574 -12.31 1.23 21.86
N ILE A 575 -12.16 2.40 21.24
CA ILE A 575 -11.59 3.59 21.90
C ILE A 575 -12.45 3.99 23.10
N ILE A 576 -13.76 4.16 22.90
CA ILE A 576 -14.70 4.55 23.98
C ILE A 576 -14.63 3.53 25.13
N ALA A 577 -14.69 2.23 24.82
CA ALA A 577 -14.62 1.17 25.82
C ALA A 577 -13.28 1.18 26.57
N SER A 578 -12.15 1.41 25.89
CA SER A 578 -10.83 1.47 26.52
C SER A 578 -10.68 2.66 27.49
N VAL A 579 -11.23 3.82 27.14
CA VAL A 579 -11.25 5.00 28.01
C VAL A 579 -12.16 4.75 29.22
N LEU A 580 -13.35 4.17 29.01
CA LEU A 580 -14.25 3.80 30.10
C LEU A 580 -13.61 2.78 31.04
N ALA A 581 -12.91 1.77 30.50
CA ALA A 581 -12.18 0.80 31.31
C ALA A 581 -11.10 1.46 32.16
N LEU A 582 -10.36 2.43 31.60
CA LEU A 582 -9.32 3.17 32.29
C LEU A 582 -9.88 4.03 33.44
N LEU A 583 -11.07 4.60 33.28
CA LEU A 583 -11.73 5.47 34.26
C LEU A 583 -12.49 4.68 35.34
N VAL A 584 -13.21 3.63 34.97
CA VAL A 584 -14.11 2.87 35.86
C VAL A 584 -13.36 1.78 36.64
N ASP A 585 -12.31 1.20 36.07
CA ASP A 585 -11.41 0.27 36.76
C ASP A 585 -12.12 -1.00 37.28
N LYS A 586 -13.12 -1.50 36.52
CA LYS A 586 -13.91 -2.70 36.86
C LYS A 586 -13.78 -3.80 35.80
N LYS A 587 -13.77 -5.06 36.27
CA LYS A 587 -13.56 -6.26 35.43
C LYS A 587 -14.44 -6.33 34.17
N PRO A 588 -15.76 -6.07 34.19
CA PRO A 588 -16.58 -6.15 32.98
C PRO A 588 -16.14 -5.15 31.90
N PHE A 589 -15.89 -3.90 32.27
CA PHE A 589 -15.45 -2.86 31.34
C PHE A 589 -14.08 -3.17 30.74
N ILE A 590 -13.16 -3.70 31.55
CA ILE A 590 -11.84 -4.14 31.12
C ILE A 590 -11.94 -5.26 30.08
N ILE A 591 -12.75 -6.30 30.35
CA ILE A 591 -12.94 -7.43 29.43
C ILE A 591 -13.60 -6.95 28.13
N THR A 592 -14.65 -6.13 28.20
CA THR A 592 -15.31 -5.57 27.01
C THR A 592 -14.34 -4.75 26.17
N ALA A 593 -13.53 -3.88 26.79
CA ALA A 593 -12.54 -3.10 26.08
C ALA A 593 -11.45 -3.98 25.45
N LEU A 594 -11.04 -5.05 26.13
CA LEU A 594 -10.06 -6.01 25.61
C LEU A 594 -10.60 -6.74 24.37
N VAL A 595 -11.85 -7.22 24.43
CA VAL A 595 -12.50 -7.88 23.28
C VAL A 595 -12.62 -6.92 22.09
N LEU A 596 -13.15 -5.72 22.31
CA LEU A 596 -13.35 -4.75 21.23
C LEU A 596 -12.04 -4.26 20.60
N SER A 597 -11.00 -4.05 21.42
CA SER A 597 -9.71 -3.59 20.91
C SER A 597 -8.98 -4.66 20.10
N ILE A 598 -9.00 -5.92 20.53
CA ILE A 598 -8.45 -7.03 19.74
C ILE A 598 -9.28 -7.24 18.46
N LEU A 599 -10.61 -7.18 18.54
CA LEU A 599 -11.51 -7.32 17.39
C LEU A 599 -11.24 -6.24 16.34
N ALA A 600 -11.14 -4.98 16.77
CA ALA A 600 -10.81 -3.87 15.88
C ALA A 600 -9.40 -4.01 15.27
N SER A 601 -8.41 -4.46 16.07
CA SER A 601 -7.03 -4.64 15.62
C SER A 601 -6.89 -5.72 14.54
N MET A 602 -7.51 -6.89 14.75
CA MET A 602 -7.33 -8.06 13.89
C MET A 602 -8.22 -8.06 12.64
N LEU A 603 -9.24 -7.20 12.59
CA LEU A 603 -10.09 -6.99 11.41
C LEU A 603 -9.53 -5.80 10.59
N THR A 604 -10.36 -4.86 10.16
CA THR A 604 -9.94 -3.75 9.27
C THR A 604 -9.88 -2.38 9.95
N ASN A 605 -10.21 -2.28 11.25
CA ASN A 605 -10.17 -1.02 12.02
C ASN A 605 -8.86 -0.92 12.82
N THR A 606 -7.78 -1.37 12.21
CA THR A 606 -6.55 -1.77 12.90
C THR A 606 -5.89 -0.62 13.66
N PHE A 607 -5.86 0.57 13.06
CA PHE A 607 -5.26 1.76 13.66
C PHE A 607 -5.93 2.16 14.99
N LEU A 608 -7.26 2.30 15.00
CA LEU A 608 -8.02 2.62 16.20
C LEU A 608 -8.00 1.46 17.22
N GLY A 609 -8.03 0.22 16.72
CA GLY A 609 -7.89 -0.98 17.54
C GLY A 609 -6.56 -1.00 18.30
N ALA A 610 -5.45 -0.71 17.63
CA ALA A 610 -4.12 -0.68 18.22
C ALA A 610 -4.03 0.39 19.33
N ILE A 611 -4.54 1.60 19.09
CA ILE A 611 -4.59 2.66 20.10
C ILE A 611 -5.41 2.22 21.33
N ALA A 612 -6.62 1.70 21.10
CA ALA A 612 -7.48 1.21 22.18
C ALA A 612 -6.79 0.08 22.97
N PHE A 613 -6.10 -0.80 22.27
CA PHE A 613 -5.44 -1.95 22.87
C PHE A 613 -4.27 -1.52 23.77
N ILE A 614 -3.47 -0.52 23.38
CA ILE A 614 -2.42 0.04 24.25
C ILE A 614 -3.02 0.57 25.57
N ILE A 615 -4.14 1.29 25.50
CA ILE A 615 -4.85 1.82 26.68
C ILE A 615 -5.32 0.67 27.59
N VAL A 616 -5.86 -0.40 27.00
CA VAL A 616 -6.28 -1.59 27.75
C VAL A 616 -5.10 -2.32 28.37
N LEU A 617 -3.99 -2.51 27.64
CA LEU A 617 -2.76 -3.13 28.17
C LEU A 617 -2.23 -2.37 29.39
N TYR A 618 -2.25 -1.04 29.35
CA TYR A 618 -1.90 -0.22 30.51
C TYR A 618 -2.88 -0.42 31.67
N THR A 619 -4.18 -0.45 31.38
CA THR A 619 -5.23 -0.61 32.40
C THR A 619 -5.14 -1.95 33.12
N ILE A 620 -4.96 -3.07 32.40
CA ILE A 620 -4.90 -4.42 32.98
C ILE A 620 -3.63 -4.68 33.79
N THR A 621 -2.57 -3.93 33.54
CA THR A 621 -1.27 -4.10 34.22
C THR A 621 -1.13 -3.24 35.48
N LYS A 622 -2.12 -2.38 35.80
CA LYS A 622 -2.21 -1.70 37.11
C LYS A 622 -2.36 -2.72 38.24
N ASP A 623 -1.62 -2.53 39.34
CA ASP A 623 -1.53 -3.51 40.44
C ASP A 623 -2.88 -3.87 41.07
N LYS A 624 -3.81 -2.91 41.17
CA LYS A 624 -5.17 -3.13 41.68
C LYS A 624 -6.00 -4.07 40.80
N ASN A 625 -5.77 -4.07 39.49
CA ASN A 625 -6.54 -4.83 38.51
C ASN A 625 -6.05 -6.27 38.32
N LYS A 626 -4.79 -6.54 38.65
CA LYS A 626 -4.27 -7.92 38.71
C LYS A 626 -5.09 -8.79 39.67
N LYS A 627 -5.59 -8.20 40.77
CA LYS A 627 -6.47 -8.88 41.73
C LYS A 627 -7.91 -9.05 41.21
N LEU A 628 -8.39 -8.19 40.33
CA LEU A 628 -9.73 -8.25 39.73
C LEU A 628 -9.84 -9.32 38.62
N LEU A 629 -8.74 -9.53 37.89
CA LEU A 629 -8.62 -10.63 36.95
C LEU A 629 -8.30 -11.97 37.64
N ASN A 630 -7.88 -11.91 38.91
CA ASN A 630 -7.73 -13.10 39.72
C ASN A 630 -9.06 -13.74 40.06
#